data_AF-A0A2V9A3X1-F1
#
_entry.id   AF-A0A2V9A3X1-F1
#
_cell.length_a   1.000
_cell.length_b   1.000
_cell.length_c   1.000
_cell.angle_alpha   90.00
_cell.angle_beta   90.00
_cell.angle_gamma   90.00
#
_symmetry.space_group_name_H-M   'P 1'
#
loop_
_entity.id
_entity.type
_entity.pdbx_description
1 polymer ?
#
loop_
_entity_poly.entity_id
_entity_poly.type
_entity_poly.pdbx_seq_one_letter_code
_entity_poly.pdbx_strand_id
1 'polypeptide(L)'
;MKKILGAVSLLVLCGMLIAGLWPFNFFPRNDVAWLKNSNGLQFGDRARVYSSRNLEVPDSKEDSFCSLELWLQPDGGSLKGPATILLFTAPDNPLQFRVRQSLDILLLRRDARDRENHLQTLSADVEYSLRQDQPTFFTITRGPKDILAYKDGASVKKVFPGFGLSCKDFSGELILGGTLTSPRSWPGKLLGLAIYGQELTPEQVSQHFAMWTHNAPPESLANDHPLAFYSFSERAGSVVHNRVASSPDLYIPRIFRVPRKKMLTPPWEEFSPDLSYASDLLINIAGFVPFGFFHFGYLTWNRRWDRAALSTVILGGLLSLTIEILQEYLITRRSGMTDIITNTLGTGVGVMLWTWQPVQSLVARFKKETGQGVAS
;
A
#
# COMPACT_ATOMS: atom_id res chain seq x y z
N MET A 1 39.03 -10.58 27.40
CA MET A 1 37.58 -10.86 27.44
C MET A 1 36.69 -9.64 27.21
N LYS A 2 36.82 -8.51 27.93
CA LYS A 2 35.99 -7.29 27.68
C LYS A 2 35.94 -6.87 26.19
N LYS A 3 37.09 -6.85 25.50
CA LYS A 3 37.17 -6.54 24.06
C LYS A 3 36.36 -7.52 23.19
N ILE A 4 36.37 -8.81 23.55
CA ILE A 4 35.62 -9.86 22.85
C ILE A 4 34.12 -9.63 23.04
N LEU A 5 33.66 -9.38 24.27
CA LEU A 5 32.25 -9.06 24.54
C LEU A 5 31.78 -7.80 23.81
N GLY A 6 32.63 -6.77 23.74
CA GLY A 6 32.36 -5.57 22.95
C GLY A 6 32.22 -5.87 21.45
N ALA A 7 33.13 -6.69 20.90
CA ALA A 7 33.07 -7.12 19.51
C ALA A 7 31.82 -7.95 19.22
N VAL A 8 31.46 -8.90 20.10
CA VAL A 8 30.24 -9.71 19.97
C VAL A 8 28.99 -8.84 20.09
N SER A 9 28.95 -7.90 21.03
CA SER A 9 27.84 -6.94 21.17
C SER A 9 27.65 -6.11 19.90
N LEU A 10 28.75 -5.66 19.27
CA LEU A 10 28.70 -4.94 18.00
C LEU A 10 28.22 -5.84 16.85
N LEU A 11 28.71 -7.08 16.76
CA LEU A 11 28.26 -8.03 15.74
C LEU A 11 26.78 -8.36 15.87
N VAL A 12 26.28 -8.53 17.10
CA VAL A 12 24.85 -8.72 17.37
C VAL A 12 24.07 -7.49 16.92
N LEU A 13 24.50 -6.28 17.27
CA LEU A 13 23.87 -5.04 16.83
C LEU A 13 23.79 -4.95 15.30
N CYS A 14 24.90 -5.22 14.60
CA CYS A 14 24.93 -5.23 13.14
C CYS A 14 23.99 -6.30 12.56
N GLY A 15 23.98 -7.51 13.13
CA GLY A 15 23.10 -8.59 12.73
C GLY A 15 21.62 -8.23 12.87
N MET A 16 21.25 -7.56 13.98
CA MET A 16 19.88 -7.10 14.21
C MET A 16 19.47 -6.02 13.21
N LEU A 17 20.34 -5.05 12.92
CA LEU A 17 20.09 -4.04 11.89
C LEU A 17 19.93 -4.70 10.51
N ILE A 18 20.75 -5.69 10.18
CA ILE A 18 20.63 -6.45 8.93
C ILE A 18 19.30 -7.20 8.87
N ALA A 19 18.96 -7.96 9.91
CA ALA A 19 17.72 -8.73 9.94
C ALA A 19 16.47 -7.83 9.90
N GLY A 20 16.47 -6.73 10.66
CA GLY A 20 15.36 -5.78 10.74
C GLY A 20 15.19 -4.97 9.46
N LEU A 21 16.28 -4.56 8.80
CA LEU A 21 16.22 -3.67 7.63
C LEU A 21 16.32 -4.40 6.29
N TRP A 22 16.63 -5.70 6.26
CA TRP A 22 16.59 -6.49 5.04
C TRP A 22 15.20 -6.44 4.38
N PRO A 23 15.10 -6.22 3.06
CA PRO A 23 16.16 -6.25 2.04
C PRO A 23 16.81 -4.90 1.70
N PHE A 24 16.74 -3.90 2.58
CA PHE A 24 17.32 -2.55 2.40
C PHE A 24 16.79 -1.78 1.18
N ASN A 25 15.61 -2.16 0.68
CA ASN A 25 15.00 -1.52 -0.48
C ASN A 25 14.06 -0.39 -0.04
N PHE A 26 14.64 0.72 0.41
CA PHE A 26 13.93 1.91 0.89
C PHE A 26 13.33 2.77 -0.25
N PHE A 27 13.86 2.62 -1.47
CA PHE A 27 13.42 3.38 -2.64
C PHE A 27 13.06 2.44 -3.79
N PRO A 28 12.04 1.58 -3.61
CA PRO A 28 11.64 0.64 -4.63
C PRO A 28 11.12 1.38 -5.85
N ARG A 29 11.55 0.92 -7.03
CA ARG A 29 11.10 1.48 -8.30
C ARG A 29 9.59 1.24 -8.44
N ASN A 30 8.91 2.24 -8.98
CA ASN A 30 7.52 2.10 -9.41
C ASN A 30 7.44 1.26 -10.68
N ASP A 31 6.71 0.16 -10.61
CA ASP A 31 6.61 -0.88 -11.62
C ASP A 31 5.45 -0.60 -12.60
N VAL A 32 5.37 0.65 -13.05
CA VAL A 32 4.50 1.05 -14.16
C VAL A 32 5.35 1.11 -15.41
N ALA A 33 4.92 0.42 -16.46
CA ALA A 33 5.59 0.40 -17.74
C ALA A 33 4.64 0.81 -18.86
N TRP A 34 5.14 1.55 -19.84
CA TRP A 34 4.41 1.80 -21.08
C TRP A 34 4.35 0.53 -21.93
N LEU A 35 3.22 0.31 -22.59
CA LEU A 35 3.12 -0.76 -23.59
C LEU A 35 3.92 -0.38 -24.84
N LYS A 36 4.72 -1.31 -25.35
CA LYS A 36 5.61 -1.06 -26.50
C LYS A 36 4.89 -1.05 -27.85
N ASN A 37 3.91 -1.94 -27.99
CA ASN A 37 3.27 -2.24 -29.28
C ASN A 37 1.83 -1.69 -29.38
N SER A 38 1.32 -1.08 -28.32
CA SER A 38 -0.03 -0.52 -28.25
C SER A 38 -0.03 0.66 -27.28
N ASN A 39 -1.11 1.45 -27.29
CA ASN A 39 -1.31 2.45 -26.25
C ASN A 39 -1.70 1.75 -24.94
N GLY A 40 -1.28 2.32 -23.81
CA GLY A 40 -1.60 1.80 -22.48
C GLY A 40 -0.42 1.73 -21.52
N LEU A 41 -0.77 1.45 -20.26
CA LEU A 41 0.15 1.26 -19.15
C LEU A 41 -0.02 -0.15 -18.57
N GLN A 42 1.09 -0.84 -18.34
CA GLN A 42 1.15 -2.09 -17.59
C GLN A 42 1.49 -1.79 -16.12
N PHE A 43 0.75 -2.42 -15.23
CA PHE A 43 0.92 -2.36 -13.79
C PHE A 43 1.48 -3.69 -13.28
N GLY A 44 2.69 -3.65 -12.73
CA GLY A 44 3.29 -4.77 -12.02
C GLY A 44 2.93 -4.81 -10.53
N ASP A 45 3.76 -5.46 -9.72
CA ASP A 45 3.46 -5.74 -8.31
C ASP A 45 3.31 -4.46 -7.46
N ARG A 46 4.12 -3.44 -7.79
CA ARG A 46 4.24 -2.17 -7.07
C ARG A 46 4.12 -1.02 -8.06
N ALA A 47 2.92 -0.80 -8.56
CA ALA A 47 2.61 0.12 -9.63
C ALA A 47 1.61 1.19 -9.16
N ARG A 48 1.94 2.46 -9.37
CA ARG A 48 1.08 3.61 -9.06
C ARG A 48 1.16 4.72 -10.08
N VAL A 49 0.00 5.31 -10.33
CA VAL A 49 -0.14 6.55 -11.12
C VAL A 49 -1.10 7.45 -10.35
N TYR A 50 -0.85 8.74 -10.38
CA TYR A 50 -1.59 9.75 -9.62
C TYR A 50 -1.97 10.90 -10.55
N SER A 51 -3.07 11.59 -10.30
CA SER A 51 -3.34 12.86 -10.97
C SER A 51 -2.43 13.97 -10.45
N SER A 52 -2.02 14.88 -11.32
CA SER A 52 -1.14 16.01 -10.96
C SER A 52 -1.81 17.06 -10.07
N ARG A 53 -3.14 17.12 -10.13
CA ARG A 53 -4.03 17.93 -9.29
C ARG A 53 -5.35 17.19 -9.12
N ASN A 54 -6.24 17.73 -8.29
CA ASN A 54 -7.59 17.18 -8.17
C ASN A 54 -8.34 17.31 -9.50
N LEU A 55 -9.08 16.27 -9.86
CA LEU A 55 -10.06 16.35 -10.93
C LEU A 55 -11.27 17.14 -10.41
N GLU A 56 -11.55 18.24 -11.09
CA GLU A 56 -12.70 19.08 -10.79
C GLU A 56 -13.88 18.58 -11.62
N VAL A 57 -14.97 18.28 -10.93
CA VAL A 57 -16.26 18.05 -11.56
C VAL A 57 -17.07 19.32 -11.30
N PRO A 58 -17.56 20.02 -12.35
CA PRO A 58 -18.34 21.25 -12.17
C PRO A 58 -19.45 21.04 -11.14
N ASP A 59 -19.80 22.09 -10.38
CA ASP A 59 -20.81 22.00 -9.33
C ASP A 59 -22.12 21.44 -9.90
N SER A 60 -22.26 20.15 -9.67
CA SER A 60 -23.27 19.32 -10.29
C SER A 60 -24.44 19.28 -9.32
N LYS A 61 -25.65 19.68 -9.75
CA LYS A 61 -26.88 19.42 -8.99
C LYS A 61 -26.94 17.92 -8.63
N GLU A 62 -27.61 17.55 -7.54
CA GLU A 62 -27.73 16.14 -7.10
C GLU A 62 -28.22 15.18 -8.21
N ASP A 63 -28.93 15.71 -9.21
CA ASP A 63 -29.45 14.99 -10.39
C ASP A 63 -28.56 15.03 -11.63
N SER A 64 -27.29 15.41 -11.48
CA SER A 64 -26.39 15.49 -12.63
C SER A 64 -26.01 14.11 -13.14
N PHE A 65 -25.77 14.04 -14.45
CA PHE A 65 -25.38 12.83 -15.14
C PHE A 65 -23.86 12.77 -15.28
N CYS A 66 -23.31 11.56 -15.16
CA CYS A 66 -21.88 11.34 -15.37
C CYS A 66 -21.64 9.94 -15.90
N SER A 67 -20.54 9.82 -16.63
CA SER A 67 -20.10 8.53 -17.15
C SER A 67 -18.62 8.31 -16.94
N LEU A 68 -18.26 7.05 -16.76
CA LEU A 68 -16.89 6.56 -16.68
C LEU A 68 -16.70 5.48 -17.74
N GLU A 69 -15.69 5.65 -18.58
CA GLU A 69 -15.26 4.64 -19.54
C GLU A 69 -13.87 4.15 -19.18
N LEU A 70 -13.70 2.83 -19.17
CA LEU A 70 -12.49 2.18 -18.72
C LEU A 70 -12.17 1.01 -19.67
N TRP A 71 -11.05 1.13 -20.39
CA TRP A 71 -10.54 0.04 -21.22
C TRP A 71 -9.36 -0.61 -20.53
N LEU A 72 -9.48 -1.90 -20.19
CA LEU A 72 -8.50 -2.59 -19.38
C LEU A 72 -8.33 -4.04 -19.81
N GLN A 73 -7.19 -4.62 -19.49
CA GLN A 73 -6.91 -6.04 -19.65
C GLN A 73 -6.34 -6.57 -18.32
N PRO A 74 -7.06 -7.43 -17.60
CA PRO A 74 -6.51 -8.09 -16.42
C PRO A 74 -5.33 -8.99 -16.78
N ASP A 75 -4.35 -9.08 -15.89
CA ASP A 75 -3.27 -10.03 -16.04
C ASP A 75 -3.74 -11.48 -15.83
N GLY A 76 -3.07 -12.44 -16.46
CA GLY A 76 -3.36 -13.88 -16.33
C GLY A 76 -2.96 -14.49 -14.98
N GLY A 77 -2.25 -13.75 -14.13
CA GLY A 77 -1.86 -14.19 -12.79
C GLY A 77 -3.04 -14.40 -11.83
N SER A 78 -2.83 -15.23 -10.82
CA SER A 78 -3.80 -15.40 -9.73
C SER A 78 -3.80 -14.18 -8.81
N LEU A 79 -4.90 -13.43 -8.82
CA LEU A 79 -5.13 -12.33 -7.87
C LEU A 79 -5.21 -12.87 -6.44
N LYS A 80 -4.33 -12.40 -5.57
CA LYS A 80 -4.38 -12.67 -4.12
C LYS A 80 -5.46 -11.83 -3.42
N GLY A 81 -6.70 -11.93 -3.88
CA GLY A 81 -7.85 -11.16 -3.42
C GLY A 81 -8.10 -9.86 -4.19
N PRO A 82 -9.11 -9.06 -3.79
CA PRO A 82 -9.58 -7.94 -4.59
C PRO A 82 -8.56 -6.79 -4.69
N ALA A 83 -8.26 -6.37 -5.91
CA ALA A 83 -7.29 -5.31 -6.21
C ALA A 83 -7.98 -4.08 -6.81
N THR A 84 -7.50 -2.89 -6.47
CA THR A 84 -8.10 -1.64 -6.94
C THR A 84 -7.43 -1.18 -8.23
N ILE A 85 -8.22 -0.99 -9.27
CA ILE A 85 -7.79 -0.52 -10.59
C ILE A 85 -7.69 1.00 -10.57
N LEU A 86 -8.74 1.63 -10.04
CA LEU A 86 -8.90 3.09 -9.97
C LEU A 86 -9.51 3.47 -8.61
N LEU A 87 -9.06 4.58 -8.04
CA LEU A 87 -9.53 5.19 -6.80
C LEU A 87 -9.63 6.72 -6.97
N PHE A 88 -10.78 7.29 -6.67
CA PHE A 88 -10.93 8.72 -6.37
C PHE A 88 -10.89 8.95 -4.87
N THR A 89 -10.14 9.97 -4.46
CA THR A 89 -9.96 10.32 -3.05
C THR A 89 -10.18 11.81 -2.82
N ALA A 90 -10.91 12.13 -1.75
CA ALA A 90 -11.13 13.48 -1.26
C ALA A 90 -10.67 13.58 0.21
N PRO A 91 -10.30 14.77 0.71
CA PRO A 91 -9.86 14.93 2.11
C PRO A 91 -10.85 14.35 3.13
N ASP A 92 -12.15 14.63 2.96
CA ASP A 92 -13.22 14.18 3.87
C ASP A 92 -13.73 12.76 3.56
N ASN A 93 -13.41 12.24 2.38
CA ASN A 93 -13.79 10.92 1.92
C ASN A 93 -12.63 10.25 1.16
N PRO A 94 -11.66 9.67 1.90
CA PRO A 94 -10.42 9.18 1.29
C PRO A 94 -10.62 7.96 0.37
N LEU A 95 -11.82 7.38 0.40
CA LEU A 95 -12.21 6.16 -0.27
C LEU A 95 -13.50 6.37 -1.09
N GLN A 96 -13.68 7.59 -1.59
CA GLN A 96 -14.88 8.10 -2.24
C GLN A 96 -15.45 7.17 -3.31
N PHE A 97 -14.66 6.81 -4.33
CA PHE A 97 -15.09 5.89 -5.38
C PHE A 97 -13.94 4.99 -5.84
N ARG A 98 -14.23 3.70 -6.03
CA ARG A 98 -13.23 2.70 -6.42
C ARG A 98 -13.81 1.77 -7.47
N VAL A 99 -13.02 1.52 -8.51
CA VAL A 99 -13.19 0.38 -9.41
C VAL A 99 -12.16 -0.67 -9.01
N ARG A 100 -12.61 -1.89 -8.75
CA ARG A 100 -11.78 -2.99 -8.29
C ARG A 100 -12.03 -4.23 -9.14
N GLN A 101 -11.03 -5.09 -9.20
CA GLN A 101 -11.20 -6.44 -9.70
C GLN A 101 -11.20 -7.42 -8.53
N SER A 102 -12.10 -8.39 -8.57
CA SER A 102 -12.06 -9.58 -7.72
C SER A 102 -12.32 -10.80 -8.60
N LEU A 103 -11.30 -11.64 -8.80
CA LEU A 103 -11.36 -12.74 -9.77
C LEU A 103 -11.77 -12.22 -11.16
N ASP A 104 -12.89 -12.68 -11.70
CA ASP A 104 -13.50 -12.29 -12.97
C ASP A 104 -14.58 -11.21 -12.83
N ILE A 105 -14.71 -10.59 -11.65
CA ILE A 105 -15.74 -9.61 -11.32
C ILE A 105 -15.16 -8.20 -11.28
N LEU A 106 -15.80 -7.27 -11.98
CA LEU A 106 -15.59 -5.83 -11.80
C LEU A 106 -16.47 -5.33 -10.66
N LEU A 107 -15.84 -4.81 -9.61
CA LEU A 107 -16.50 -4.30 -8.41
C LEU A 107 -16.43 -2.78 -8.37
N LEU A 108 -17.56 -2.14 -8.18
CA LEU A 108 -17.69 -0.72 -7.91
C LEU A 108 -17.95 -0.56 -6.41
N ARG A 109 -17.20 0.34 -5.77
CA ARG A 109 -17.42 0.68 -4.36
C ARG A 109 -17.36 2.17 -4.15
N ARG A 110 -18.29 2.71 -3.38
CA ARG A 110 -18.26 4.10 -2.94
C ARG A 110 -18.61 4.22 -1.47
N ASP A 111 -18.03 5.22 -0.82
CA ASP A 111 -18.34 5.52 0.57
C ASP A 111 -19.32 6.69 0.60
N ALA A 112 -20.49 6.46 1.18
CA ALA A 112 -21.55 7.43 1.34
C ALA A 112 -21.89 7.58 2.82
N ARG A 113 -22.46 8.72 3.20
CA ARG A 113 -22.98 8.93 4.54
C ARG A 113 -24.49 8.72 4.53
N ASP A 114 -25.00 7.97 5.50
CA ASP A 114 -26.45 7.82 5.67
C ASP A 114 -27.07 9.09 6.30
N ARG A 115 -28.39 9.06 6.54
CA ARG A 115 -29.11 10.19 7.15
C ARG A 115 -28.67 10.49 8.58
N GLU A 116 -28.10 9.50 9.27
CA GLU A 116 -27.58 9.62 10.64
C GLU A 116 -26.09 9.98 10.64
N ASN A 117 -25.52 10.30 9.48
CA ASN A 117 -24.14 10.68 9.27
C ASN A 117 -23.13 9.54 9.51
N HIS A 118 -23.58 8.28 9.53
CA HIS A 118 -22.69 7.12 9.57
C HIS A 118 -22.12 6.83 8.18
N LEU A 119 -20.83 6.50 8.14
CA LEU A 119 -20.15 6.12 6.89
C LEU A 119 -20.52 4.69 6.50
N GLN A 120 -21.07 4.52 5.30
CA GLN A 120 -21.41 3.23 4.71
C GLN A 120 -20.68 3.03 3.39
N THR A 121 -20.12 1.83 3.19
CA THR A 121 -19.58 1.43 1.88
C THR A 121 -20.65 0.73 1.06
N LEU A 122 -21.08 1.37 -0.02
CA LEU A 122 -21.99 0.80 -1.01
C LEU A 122 -21.17 0.03 -2.05
N SER A 123 -21.71 -1.10 -2.52
CA SER A 123 -21.05 -1.97 -3.50
C SER A 123 -22.00 -2.35 -4.62
N ALA A 124 -21.45 -2.41 -5.83
CA ALA A 124 -22.10 -2.90 -7.03
C ALA A 124 -21.08 -3.76 -7.80
N ASP A 125 -21.55 -4.71 -8.60
CA ASP A 125 -20.68 -5.68 -9.25
C ASP A 125 -21.21 -6.09 -10.63
N VAL A 126 -20.30 -6.23 -11.59
CA VAL A 126 -20.57 -6.83 -12.89
C VAL A 126 -19.92 -8.22 -12.89
N GLU A 127 -20.72 -9.26 -12.66
CA GLU A 127 -20.26 -10.65 -12.60
C GLU A 127 -19.78 -11.16 -13.98
N TYR A 128 -18.83 -12.10 -13.98
CA TYR A 128 -18.30 -12.75 -15.20
C TYR A 128 -17.83 -11.76 -16.28
N SER A 129 -17.39 -10.59 -15.85
CA SER A 129 -17.16 -9.45 -16.72
C SER A 129 -15.73 -9.35 -17.19
N LEU A 130 -14.78 -9.89 -16.43
CA LEU A 130 -13.36 -9.84 -16.72
C LEU A 130 -12.84 -11.22 -17.11
N ARG A 131 -12.07 -11.28 -18.19
CA ARG A 131 -11.35 -12.49 -18.61
C ARG A 131 -9.86 -12.23 -18.59
N GLN A 132 -9.11 -13.20 -18.12
CA GLN A 132 -7.65 -13.13 -18.08
C GLN A 132 -7.08 -12.88 -19.47
N ASP A 133 -6.13 -11.95 -19.55
CA ASP A 133 -5.42 -11.56 -20.77
C ASP A 133 -6.31 -11.07 -21.93
N GLN A 134 -7.59 -10.79 -21.67
CA GLN A 134 -8.51 -10.23 -22.66
C GLN A 134 -8.80 -8.77 -22.35
N PRO A 135 -8.56 -7.85 -23.30
CA PRO A 135 -9.07 -6.49 -23.21
C PRO A 135 -10.59 -6.51 -23.05
N THR A 136 -11.09 -5.71 -22.13
CA THR A 136 -12.52 -5.50 -21.90
C THR A 136 -12.78 -4.02 -21.71
N PHE A 137 -13.80 -3.52 -22.39
CA PHE A 137 -14.22 -2.14 -22.32
C PHE A 137 -15.46 -2.02 -21.44
N PHE A 138 -15.40 -1.17 -20.42
CA PHE A 138 -16.53 -0.89 -19.56
C PHE A 138 -16.98 0.55 -19.68
N THR A 139 -18.28 0.74 -19.74
CA THR A 139 -18.90 2.04 -19.53
C THR A 139 -19.85 1.95 -18.34
N ILE A 140 -19.75 2.89 -17.42
CA ILE A 140 -20.69 3.06 -16.31
C ILE A 140 -21.28 4.45 -16.48
N THR A 141 -22.60 4.53 -16.65
CA THR A 141 -23.30 5.80 -16.83
C THR A 141 -24.40 5.93 -15.78
N ARG A 142 -24.51 7.11 -15.18
CA ARG A 142 -25.66 7.49 -14.38
C ARG A 142 -26.66 8.19 -15.29
N GLY A 143 -27.80 7.53 -15.49
CA GLY A 143 -28.97 8.14 -16.11
C GLY A 143 -29.94 8.75 -15.09
N PRO A 144 -31.15 9.15 -15.52
CA PRO A 144 -32.15 9.84 -14.70
C PRO A 144 -32.72 9.03 -13.54
N LYS A 145 -32.70 7.70 -13.65
CA LYS A 145 -33.30 6.80 -12.64
C LYS A 145 -32.33 5.75 -12.16
N ASP A 146 -31.44 5.31 -13.03
CA ASP A 146 -30.66 4.10 -12.85
C ASP A 146 -29.20 4.33 -13.24
N ILE A 147 -28.34 3.48 -12.68
CA ILE A 147 -26.95 3.38 -13.09
C ILE A 147 -26.87 2.17 -14.02
N LEU A 148 -26.43 2.43 -15.23
CA LEU A 148 -26.30 1.43 -16.28
C LEU A 148 -24.82 1.10 -16.46
N ALA A 149 -24.54 -0.19 -16.63
CA ALA A 149 -23.22 -0.65 -17.02
C ALA A 149 -23.29 -1.31 -18.39
N TYR A 150 -22.21 -1.14 -19.15
CA TYR A 150 -22.02 -1.72 -20.45
C TYR A 150 -20.69 -2.43 -20.47
N LYS A 151 -20.66 -3.57 -21.16
CA LYS A 151 -19.45 -4.33 -21.44
C LYS A 151 -19.33 -4.45 -22.94
N ASP A 152 -18.19 -4.03 -23.49
CA ASP A 152 -17.86 -4.14 -24.91
C ASP A 152 -18.97 -3.55 -25.81
N GLY A 153 -19.49 -2.39 -25.41
CA GLY A 153 -20.56 -1.68 -26.13
C GLY A 153 -21.98 -2.20 -25.90
N ALA A 154 -22.17 -3.31 -25.17
CA ALA A 154 -23.49 -3.91 -24.91
C ALA A 154 -23.93 -3.75 -23.46
N SER A 155 -25.22 -3.49 -23.22
CA SER A 155 -25.77 -3.33 -21.87
C SER A 155 -25.62 -4.62 -21.06
N VAL A 156 -25.15 -4.51 -19.82
CA VAL A 156 -25.23 -5.62 -18.87
C VAL A 156 -26.64 -5.67 -18.28
N LYS A 157 -27.22 -6.86 -18.11
CA LYS A 157 -28.62 -7.01 -17.63
C LYS A 157 -28.87 -6.50 -16.20
N LYS A 158 -27.84 -6.01 -15.50
CA LYS A 158 -27.88 -5.63 -14.09
C LYS A 158 -27.95 -4.10 -13.98
N VAL A 159 -29.08 -3.62 -13.47
CA VAL A 159 -29.21 -2.27 -12.92
C VAL A 159 -28.71 -2.31 -11.47
N PHE A 160 -28.11 -1.23 -10.97
CA PHE A 160 -27.61 -1.14 -9.58
C PHE A 160 -28.54 -0.34 -8.66
N PRO A 161 -29.74 -0.85 -8.32
CA PRO A 161 -30.64 -0.13 -7.42
C PRO A 161 -29.96 0.05 -6.05
N GLY A 162 -29.94 1.29 -5.56
CA GLY A 162 -29.38 1.61 -4.24
C GLY A 162 -27.87 1.84 -4.17
N PHE A 163 -27.09 1.62 -5.24
CA PHE A 163 -25.66 2.01 -5.24
C PHE A 163 -25.50 3.53 -5.25
N GLY A 164 -26.36 4.22 -6.03
CA GLY A 164 -26.50 5.68 -6.08
C GLY A 164 -25.21 6.43 -6.41
N LEU A 165 -24.76 6.50 -7.67
CA LEU A 165 -23.50 7.13 -8.08
C LEU A 165 -23.65 8.65 -8.16
N SER A 166 -22.82 9.48 -7.51
CA SER A 166 -22.83 10.94 -7.73
C SER A 166 -21.74 11.35 -8.72
N CYS A 167 -21.94 12.40 -9.51
CA CYS A 167 -20.86 12.98 -10.33
C CYS A 167 -19.66 13.40 -9.45
N LYS A 168 -19.92 13.84 -8.21
CA LYS A 168 -18.89 14.17 -7.23
C LYS A 168 -18.03 12.97 -6.86
N ASP A 169 -18.51 11.73 -7.03
CA ASP A 169 -17.73 10.53 -6.78
C ASP A 169 -16.48 10.44 -7.68
N PHE A 170 -16.52 11.10 -8.86
CA PHE A 170 -15.39 11.21 -9.80
C PHE A 170 -14.53 12.45 -9.60
N SER A 171 -14.68 13.18 -8.50
CA SER A 171 -13.86 14.34 -8.16
C SER A 171 -12.69 14.00 -7.22
N GLY A 172 -11.73 14.91 -7.09
CA GLY A 172 -10.60 14.76 -6.17
C GLY A 172 -9.37 14.14 -6.82
N GLU A 173 -8.44 13.65 -6.00
CA GLU A 173 -7.22 13.01 -6.52
C GLU A 173 -7.57 11.63 -7.10
N LEU A 174 -7.09 11.37 -8.32
CA LEU A 174 -7.25 10.10 -9.01
C LEU A 174 -5.97 9.27 -8.84
N ILE A 175 -6.11 8.06 -8.33
CA ILE A 175 -5.04 7.09 -8.13
C ILE A 175 -5.35 5.83 -8.94
N LEU A 176 -4.40 5.39 -9.77
CA LEU A 176 -4.50 4.14 -10.52
C LEU A 176 -3.56 3.09 -9.95
N GLY A 177 -3.98 1.83 -10.06
CA GLY A 177 -3.16 0.67 -9.72
C GLY A 177 -3.19 0.27 -8.25
N GLY A 178 -3.99 0.88 -7.37
CA GLY A 178 -4.21 0.32 -6.02
C GLY A 178 -4.94 1.24 -5.02
N THR A 179 -4.75 1.02 -3.72
CA THR A 179 -5.37 1.78 -2.61
C THR A 179 -4.39 2.69 -1.83
N LEU A 180 -4.87 3.49 -0.87
CA LEU A 180 -3.98 4.37 -0.09
C LEU A 180 -3.08 3.64 0.92
N THR A 181 -3.48 2.46 1.38
CA THR A 181 -2.89 1.80 2.57
C THR A 181 -2.17 0.50 2.25
N SER A 182 -2.40 -0.08 1.06
CA SER A 182 -1.83 -1.36 0.67
C SER A 182 -0.71 -1.16 -0.36
N PRO A 183 0.42 -1.88 -0.21
CA PRO A 183 1.46 -1.89 -1.23
C PRO A 183 1.12 -2.77 -2.43
N ARG A 184 0.10 -3.62 -2.32
CA ARG A 184 -0.37 -4.44 -3.43
C ARG A 184 -1.01 -3.57 -4.50
N SER A 185 -0.64 -3.84 -5.73
CA SER A 185 -1.18 -3.16 -6.90
C SER A 185 -2.14 -4.06 -7.66
N TRP A 186 -2.92 -3.48 -8.57
CA TRP A 186 -3.70 -4.25 -9.52
C TRP A 186 -2.80 -4.70 -10.69
N PRO A 187 -2.61 -6.01 -10.90
CA PRO A 187 -1.85 -6.52 -12.03
C PRO A 187 -2.72 -6.49 -13.30
N GLY A 188 -2.24 -5.80 -14.32
CA GLY A 188 -2.96 -5.70 -15.59
C GLY A 188 -2.49 -4.54 -16.44
N LYS A 189 -3.24 -4.28 -17.51
CA LYS A 189 -2.97 -3.18 -18.45
C LYS A 189 -4.17 -2.25 -18.49
N LEU A 190 -3.92 -0.96 -18.32
CA LEU A 190 -4.90 0.08 -18.58
C LEU A 190 -4.66 0.62 -19.98
N LEU A 191 -5.65 0.50 -20.85
CA LEU A 191 -5.56 0.83 -22.27
C LEU A 191 -6.25 2.17 -22.58
N GLY A 192 -7.17 2.60 -21.72
CA GLY A 192 -7.95 3.80 -21.90
C GLY A 192 -8.75 4.19 -20.66
N LEU A 193 -8.90 5.49 -20.43
CA LEU A 193 -9.73 6.04 -19.37
C LEU A 193 -10.36 7.35 -19.84
N ALA A 194 -11.69 7.46 -19.76
CA ALA A 194 -12.41 8.70 -19.97
C ALA A 194 -13.49 8.92 -18.91
N ILE A 195 -13.74 10.19 -18.58
CA ILE A 195 -14.71 10.63 -17.59
C ILE A 195 -15.54 11.72 -18.23
N TYR A 196 -16.86 11.65 -18.09
CA TYR A 196 -17.80 12.57 -18.72
C TYR A 196 -18.72 13.18 -17.68
N GLY A 197 -19.06 14.46 -17.87
CA GLY A 197 -20.05 15.20 -17.07
C GLY A 197 -21.47 15.06 -17.61
N GLN A 198 -21.75 13.97 -18.34
CA GLN A 198 -23.04 13.68 -18.94
C GLN A 198 -23.31 12.17 -18.96
N GLU A 199 -24.58 11.80 -19.17
CA GLU A 199 -24.99 10.43 -19.49
C GLU A 199 -24.56 10.11 -20.93
N LEU A 200 -23.92 8.95 -21.12
CA LEU A 200 -23.69 8.41 -22.45
C LEU A 200 -24.87 7.53 -22.86
N THR A 201 -25.44 7.78 -24.05
CA THR A 201 -26.52 6.96 -24.60
C THR A 201 -25.99 5.58 -25.05
N PRO A 202 -26.85 4.55 -25.18
CA PRO A 202 -26.43 3.25 -25.69
C PRO A 202 -25.70 3.33 -27.05
N GLU A 203 -26.12 4.25 -27.93
CA GLU A 203 -25.51 4.48 -29.23
C GLU A 203 -24.11 5.07 -29.09
N GLN A 204 -23.93 6.08 -28.22
CA GLN A 204 -22.62 6.65 -27.93
C GLN A 204 -21.69 5.59 -27.34
N VAL A 205 -22.17 4.78 -26.38
CA VAL A 205 -21.39 3.70 -25.76
C VAL A 205 -20.91 2.68 -26.81
N SER A 206 -21.78 2.27 -27.72
CA SER A 206 -21.42 1.34 -28.79
C SER A 206 -20.40 1.95 -29.77
N GLN A 207 -20.59 3.22 -30.14
CA GLN A 207 -19.67 3.97 -31.01
C GLN A 207 -18.30 4.14 -30.34
N HIS A 208 -18.25 4.55 -29.08
CA HIS A 208 -17.03 4.72 -28.31
C HIS A 208 -16.27 3.41 -28.21
N PHE A 209 -16.94 2.30 -27.90
CA PHE A 209 -16.31 0.98 -27.88
C PHE A 209 -15.63 0.64 -29.21
N ALA A 210 -16.31 0.87 -30.34
CA ALA A 210 -15.72 0.65 -31.65
C ALA A 210 -14.50 1.56 -31.88
N MET A 211 -14.58 2.85 -31.50
CA MET A 211 -13.48 3.80 -31.65
C MET A 211 -12.25 3.43 -30.81
N TRP A 212 -12.45 3.13 -29.52
CA TRP A 212 -11.39 2.72 -28.59
C TRP A 212 -10.65 1.48 -29.10
N THR A 213 -11.40 0.47 -29.59
CA THR A 213 -10.83 -0.82 -29.98
C THR A 213 -10.18 -0.84 -31.37
N HIS A 214 -10.54 0.08 -32.26
CA HIS A 214 -10.02 0.13 -33.64
C HIS A 214 -8.90 1.16 -33.83
N ASN A 215 -8.24 1.61 -32.74
CA ASN A 215 -7.20 2.65 -32.77
C ASN A 215 -7.68 3.95 -33.46
N ALA A 216 -8.96 4.30 -33.33
CA ALA A 216 -9.46 5.55 -33.91
C ALA A 216 -8.77 6.76 -33.25
N PRO A 217 -8.57 7.87 -33.98
CA PRO A 217 -7.91 9.05 -33.44
C PRO A 217 -8.64 9.58 -32.19
N PRO A 218 -7.91 9.98 -31.13
CA PRO A 218 -8.49 10.55 -29.91
C PRO A 218 -9.46 11.73 -30.18
N GLU A 219 -9.27 12.43 -31.29
CA GLU A 219 -10.04 13.61 -31.69
C GLU A 219 -11.54 13.33 -31.89
N SER A 220 -11.93 12.11 -32.28
CA SER A 220 -13.35 11.78 -32.48
C SER A 220 -14.12 11.64 -31.16
N LEU A 221 -13.46 11.14 -30.11
CA LEU A 221 -14.01 10.99 -28.75
C LEU A 221 -14.04 12.32 -27.98
N ALA A 222 -13.23 13.31 -28.41
CA ALA A 222 -13.23 14.65 -27.81
C ALA A 222 -14.51 15.44 -28.11
N ASN A 223 -15.27 15.05 -29.15
CA ASN A 223 -16.53 15.70 -29.53
C ASN A 223 -17.63 15.52 -28.48
N ASP A 224 -17.60 14.44 -27.70
CA ASP A 224 -18.54 14.19 -26.60
C ASP A 224 -18.10 14.89 -25.29
N HIS A 225 -17.20 15.87 -25.40
CA HIS A 225 -16.75 16.78 -24.34
C HIS A 225 -16.45 16.08 -23.00
N PRO A 226 -15.51 15.11 -22.97
CA PRO A 226 -15.10 14.48 -21.73
C PRO A 226 -14.56 15.52 -20.74
N LEU A 227 -14.80 15.29 -19.45
CA LEU A 227 -14.12 16.01 -18.37
C LEU A 227 -12.64 15.61 -18.30
N ALA A 228 -12.32 14.34 -18.57
CA ALA A 228 -10.94 13.89 -18.65
C ALA A 228 -10.83 12.74 -19.66
N PHE A 229 -9.73 12.70 -20.41
CA PHE A 229 -9.51 11.68 -21.41
C PHE A 229 -8.02 11.34 -21.51
N TYR A 230 -7.70 10.09 -21.17
CA TYR A 230 -6.35 9.54 -21.14
C TYR A 230 -6.24 8.39 -22.13
N SER A 231 -5.58 8.67 -23.26
CA SER A 231 -5.37 7.70 -24.34
C SER A 231 -4.13 6.83 -24.15
N PHE A 232 -3.26 7.18 -23.19
CA PHE A 232 -1.99 6.47 -22.89
C PHE A 232 -1.10 6.23 -24.12
N SER A 233 -1.03 7.22 -25.01
CA SER A 233 -0.36 7.13 -26.30
C SER A 233 1.09 7.63 -26.30
N GLU A 234 1.58 8.13 -25.16
CA GLU A 234 2.90 8.75 -25.03
C GLU A 234 4.04 7.74 -25.17
N ARG A 235 3.81 6.48 -24.76
CA ARG A 235 4.72 5.32 -24.87
C ARG A 235 6.04 5.43 -24.10
N ALA A 236 6.36 6.58 -23.52
CA ALA A 236 7.55 6.81 -22.73
C ALA A 236 7.35 8.01 -21.78
N GLY A 237 8.31 8.20 -20.86
CA GLY A 237 8.27 9.29 -19.90
C GLY A 237 7.48 8.96 -18.63
N SER A 238 7.22 10.00 -17.83
CA SER A 238 6.59 9.89 -16.51
C SER A 238 5.27 10.65 -16.41
N VAL A 239 4.72 11.09 -17.54
CA VAL A 239 3.48 11.87 -17.60
C VAL A 239 2.56 11.23 -18.62
N VAL A 240 1.29 11.07 -18.26
CA VAL A 240 0.19 10.77 -19.16
C VAL A 240 -0.55 12.07 -19.36
N HIS A 241 -0.60 12.56 -20.59
CA HIS A 241 -1.27 13.81 -20.88
C HIS A 241 -2.77 13.60 -20.96
N ASN A 242 -3.50 14.47 -20.28
CA ASN A 242 -4.92 14.60 -20.49
C ASN A 242 -5.16 15.30 -21.82
N ARG A 243 -6.06 14.76 -22.63
CA ARG A 243 -6.47 15.39 -23.89
C ARG A 243 -7.43 16.56 -23.68
N VAL A 244 -7.97 16.70 -22.47
CA VAL A 244 -8.80 17.82 -22.04
C VAL A 244 -7.93 18.82 -21.27
N ALA A 245 -7.60 19.95 -21.90
CA ALA A 245 -6.63 20.92 -21.36
C ALA A 245 -6.99 21.49 -19.98
N SER A 246 -8.28 21.57 -19.64
CA SER A 246 -8.74 22.09 -18.35
C SER A 246 -8.55 21.12 -17.18
N SER A 247 -8.22 19.86 -17.44
CA SER A 247 -8.18 18.78 -16.44
C SER A 247 -6.75 18.33 -16.10
N PRO A 248 -6.52 17.63 -14.98
CA PRO A 248 -5.19 17.15 -14.60
C PRO A 248 -4.60 16.15 -15.60
N ASP A 249 -3.29 16.26 -15.84
CA ASP A 249 -2.46 15.16 -16.32
C ASP A 249 -2.31 14.07 -15.23
N LEU A 250 -1.84 12.89 -15.62
CA LEU A 250 -1.39 11.88 -14.66
C LEU A 250 0.13 11.80 -14.62
N TYR A 251 0.69 11.51 -13.46
CA TYR A 251 2.12 11.32 -13.28
C TYR A 251 2.45 9.92 -12.75
N ILE A 252 3.55 9.38 -13.28
CA ILE A 252 4.12 8.08 -12.90
C ILE A 252 5.36 8.38 -12.05
N PRO A 253 5.29 8.30 -10.72
CA PRO A 253 6.45 8.59 -9.88
C PRO A 253 7.55 7.54 -10.12
N ARG A 254 8.81 7.93 -10.00
CA ARG A 254 9.94 7.00 -10.15
C ARG A 254 10.03 6.00 -9.00
N ILE A 255 9.72 6.45 -7.79
CA ILE A 255 9.79 5.68 -6.55
C ILE A 255 8.36 5.36 -6.12
N PHE A 256 8.08 4.08 -5.86
CA PHE A 256 6.79 3.65 -5.34
C PHE A 256 6.67 4.04 -3.86
N ARG A 257 5.50 4.55 -3.49
CA ARG A 257 5.14 4.83 -2.10
C ARG A 257 3.70 4.40 -1.83
N VAL A 258 3.42 4.07 -0.57
CA VAL A 258 2.06 3.82 -0.08
C VAL A 258 1.62 5.09 0.65
N PRO A 259 0.65 5.88 0.13
CA PRO A 259 0.34 7.22 0.64
C PRO A 259 -0.03 7.27 2.13
N ARG A 260 -0.75 6.25 2.63
CA ARG A 260 -1.21 6.15 4.02
C ARG A 260 -0.76 4.83 4.63
N LYS A 261 0.54 4.55 4.59
CA LYS A 261 1.12 3.45 5.37
C LYS A 261 1.01 3.82 6.87
N LYS A 262 0.64 2.83 7.70
CA LYS A 262 0.56 3.02 9.15
C LYS A 262 1.96 2.84 9.75
N MET A 263 2.37 3.83 10.53
CA MET A 263 3.60 3.84 11.30
C MET A 263 3.26 3.64 12.78
N LEU A 264 4.06 2.83 13.49
CA LEU A 264 3.89 2.58 14.92
C LEU A 264 2.43 2.24 15.28
N THR A 265 1.90 1.21 14.61
CA THR A 265 0.51 0.80 14.85
C THR A 265 0.34 0.43 16.32
N PRO A 266 -0.73 0.89 16.99
CA PRO A 266 -0.88 0.68 18.42
C PRO A 266 -1.23 -0.79 18.75
N PRO A 267 -0.86 -1.29 19.94
CA PRO A 267 -0.97 -2.72 20.24
C PRO A 267 -2.40 -3.29 20.19
N TRP A 268 -3.42 -2.48 20.52
CA TRP A 268 -4.82 -2.92 20.47
C TRP A 268 -5.34 -3.11 19.04
N GLU A 269 -4.72 -2.49 18.03
CA GLU A 269 -5.02 -2.73 16.62
C GLU A 269 -4.23 -3.91 16.04
N GLU A 270 -3.11 -4.28 16.67
CA GLU A 270 -2.25 -5.39 16.24
C GLU A 270 -2.60 -6.72 16.92
N PHE A 271 -3.29 -6.66 18.06
CA PHE A 271 -3.63 -7.84 18.84
C PHE A 271 -4.47 -8.82 18.03
N SER A 272 -3.98 -10.06 17.94
CA SER A 272 -4.74 -11.21 17.45
C SER A 272 -4.58 -12.38 18.40
N PRO A 273 -5.67 -13.05 18.85
CA PRO A 273 -5.58 -14.18 19.77
C PRO A 273 -5.26 -15.49 19.01
N ASP A 274 -4.18 -15.51 18.23
CA ASP A 274 -3.74 -16.68 17.47
C ASP A 274 -2.28 -17.06 17.76
N LEU A 275 -1.92 -18.30 17.37
CA LEU A 275 -0.57 -18.83 17.60
C LEU A 275 0.51 -18.11 16.76
N SER A 276 0.15 -17.51 15.62
CA SER A 276 1.09 -16.75 14.79
C SER A 276 1.52 -15.50 15.54
N TYR A 277 0.56 -14.75 16.09
CA TYR A 277 0.81 -13.57 16.88
C TYR A 277 1.69 -13.89 18.10
N ALA A 278 1.36 -14.95 18.85
CA ALA A 278 2.20 -15.40 19.97
C ALA A 278 3.63 -15.76 19.52
N SER A 279 3.78 -16.40 18.36
CA SER A 279 5.10 -16.73 17.79
C SER A 279 5.88 -15.47 17.43
N ASP A 280 5.24 -14.46 16.85
CA ASP A 280 5.87 -13.20 16.47
C ASP A 280 6.41 -12.46 17.71
N LEU A 281 5.61 -12.41 18.80
CA LEU A 281 6.04 -11.83 20.07
C LEU A 281 7.29 -12.54 20.63
N LEU A 282 7.30 -13.88 20.59
CA LEU A 282 8.43 -14.67 21.09
C LEU A 282 9.69 -14.46 20.25
N ILE A 283 9.56 -14.36 18.92
CA ILE A 283 10.68 -14.10 18.01
C ILE A 283 11.29 -12.73 18.30
N ASN A 284 10.48 -11.70 18.51
CA ASN A 284 10.94 -10.35 18.85
C ASN A 284 11.70 -10.32 20.18
N ILE A 285 11.13 -10.94 21.23
CA ILE A 285 11.79 -11.08 22.54
C ILE A 285 13.12 -11.82 22.36
N ALA A 286 13.11 -13.00 21.74
CA ALA A 286 14.32 -13.82 21.57
C ALA A 286 15.39 -13.11 20.73
N GLY A 287 15.00 -12.33 19.72
CA GLY A 287 15.90 -11.57 18.86
C GLY A 287 16.72 -10.50 19.59
N PHE A 288 16.18 -9.92 20.66
CA PHE A 288 16.86 -8.87 21.46
C PHE A 288 17.59 -9.41 22.70
N VAL A 289 17.35 -10.66 23.12
CA VAL A 289 18.07 -11.31 24.23
C VAL A 289 19.60 -11.25 24.07
N PRO A 290 20.19 -11.63 22.91
CA PRO A 290 21.64 -11.58 22.73
C PRO A 290 22.21 -10.17 22.93
N PHE A 291 21.51 -9.13 22.47
CA PHE A 291 21.96 -7.75 22.65
C PHE A 291 22.01 -7.39 24.14
N GLY A 292 20.92 -7.65 24.87
CA GLY A 292 20.87 -7.42 26.32
C GLY A 292 21.98 -8.16 27.08
N PHE A 293 22.21 -9.43 26.76
CA PHE A 293 23.21 -10.27 27.41
C PHE A 293 24.64 -9.77 27.18
N PHE A 294 25.04 -9.61 25.90
CA PHE A 294 26.42 -9.27 25.57
C PHE A 294 26.75 -7.80 25.82
N HIS A 295 25.82 -6.87 25.59
CA HIS A 295 26.04 -5.45 25.83
C HIS A 295 26.17 -5.16 27.33
N PHE A 296 25.27 -5.70 28.15
CA PHE A 296 25.37 -5.56 29.60
C PHE A 296 26.63 -6.24 30.15
N GLY A 297 26.98 -7.41 29.62
CA GLY A 297 28.22 -8.10 29.98
C GLY A 297 29.48 -7.31 29.63
N TYR A 298 29.52 -6.65 28.47
CA TYR A 298 30.59 -5.75 28.08
C TYR A 298 30.76 -4.58 29.06
N LEU A 299 29.64 -3.94 29.44
CA LEU A 299 29.63 -2.80 30.35
C LEU A 299 30.07 -3.17 31.77
N THR A 300 29.65 -4.34 32.25
CA THR A 300 29.91 -4.79 33.63
C THR A 300 31.16 -5.64 33.80
N TRP A 301 31.88 -5.98 32.71
CA TRP A 301 33.00 -6.92 32.76
C TRP A 301 34.09 -6.54 33.78
N ASN A 302 34.51 -5.27 33.80
CA ASN A 302 35.61 -4.79 34.67
C ASN A 302 35.15 -3.83 35.78
N ARG A 303 33.88 -3.44 35.80
CA ARG A 303 33.38 -2.41 36.72
C ARG A 303 31.94 -2.71 37.12
N ARG A 304 31.61 -2.47 38.38
CA ARG A 304 30.22 -2.30 38.79
C ARG A 304 29.77 -0.93 38.32
N TRP A 305 28.85 -0.92 37.35
CA TRP A 305 28.18 0.29 36.91
C TRP A 305 26.69 0.11 37.21
N ASP A 306 26.22 0.78 38.27
CA ASP A 306 24.89 0.53 38.83
C ASP A 306 23.75 0.84 37.84
N ARG A 307 24.01 1.72 36.88
CA ARG A 307 23.06 2.08 35.82
C ARG A 307 23.25 1.28 34.52
N ALA A 308 24.16 0.31 34.47
CA ALA A 308 24.42 -0.46 33.25
C ALA A 308 23.20 -1.24 32.76
N ALA A 309 22.40 -1.79 33.67
CA ALA A 309 21.21 -2.57 33.32
C ALA A 309 20.16 -1.66 32.67
N LEU A 310 19.81 -0.56 33.34
CA LEU A 310 18.90 0.45 32.82
C LEU A 310 19.39 1.04 31.50
N SER A 311 20.68 1.38 31.40
CA SER A 311 21.26 1.92 30.16
C SER A 311 21.17 0.94 29.01
N THR A 312 21.41 -0.36 29.26
CA THR A 312 21.29 -1.41 28.25
C THR A 312 19.85 -1.55 27.75
N VAL A 313 18.87 -1.56 28.67
CA VAL A 313 17.45 -1.65 28.32
C VAL A 313 16.98 -0.43 27.53
N ILE A 314 17.39 0.79 27.93
CA ILE A 314 17.07 2.02 27.19
C ILE A 314 17.69 1.97 25.79
N LEU A 315 18.95 1.57 25.65
CA LEU A 315 19.60 1.44 24.34
C LEU A 315 18.91 0.39 23.47
N GLY A 316 18.46 -0.73 24.04
CA GLY A 316 17.69 -1.74 23.33
C GLY A 316 16.34 -1.21 22.84
N GLY A 317 15.63 -0.45 23.67
CA GLY A 317 14.39 0.23 23.28
C GLY A 317 14.59 1.28 22.18
N LEU A 318 15.65 2.09 22.28
CA LEU A 318 16.01 3.06 21.24
C LEU A 318 16.40 2.39 19.92
N LEU A 319 17.14 1.28 19.98
CA LEU A 319 17.47 0.48 18.80
C LEU A 319 16.19 -0.06 18.15
N SER A 320 15.27 -0.62 18.95
CA SER A 320 13.99 -1.12 18.45
C SER A 320 13.18 -0.01 17.77
N LEU A 321 13.01 1.14 18.44
CA LEU A 321 12.35 2.31 17.87
C LEU A 321 13.02 2.77 16.56
N THR A 322 14.34 2.76 16.50
CA THR A 322 15.07 3.13 15.28
C THR A 322 14.76 2.17 14.13
N ILE A 323 14.75 0.86 14.39
CA ILE A 323 14.40 -0.15 13.39
C ILE A 323 12.96 0.04 12.90
N GLU A 324 12.01 0.26 13.82
CA GLU A 324 10.61 0.50 13.50
C GLU A 324 10.41 1.73 12.60
N ILE A 325 11.04 2.86 12.95
CA ILE A 325 10.99 4.09 12.14
C ILE A 325 11.55 3.84 10.73
N LEU A 326 12.64 3.07 10.62
CA LEU A 326 13.24 2.79 9.32
C LEU A 326 12.42 1.79 8.50
N GLN A 327 11.76 0.82 9.15
CA GLN A 327 10.88 -0.14 8.49
C GLN A 327 9.62 0.50 7.89
N GLU A 328 9.22 1.69 8.35
CA GLU A 328 8.18 2.48 7.69
C GLU A 328 8.50 2.71 6.20
N TYR A 329 9.76 2.97 5.86
CA TYR A 329 10.21 3.17 4.50
C TYR A 329 10.41 1.87 3.70
N LEU A 330 10.33 0.71 4.37
CA LEU A 330 10.41 -0.60 3.74
C LEU A 330 9.01 -1.15 3.48
N ILE A 331 8.62 -1.26 2.22
CA ILE A 331 7.28 -1.70 1.82
C ILE A 331 6.86 -3.06 2.40
N THR A 332 7.81 -3.99 2.48
CA THR A 332 7.56 -5.38 2.91
C THR A 332 7.47 -5.53 4.42
N ARG A 333 7.75 -4.47 5.18
CA ARG A 333 7.73 -4.46 6.65
C ARG A 333 6.57 -3.62 7.15
N ARG A 334 6.02 -4.02 8.29
CA ARG A 334 5.03 -3.25 9.04
C ARG A 334 5.74 -2.68 10.25
N SER A 335 5.33 -1.49 10.68
CA SER A 335 5.85 -0.88 11.90
C SER A 335 4.80 -0.91 13.00
N GLY A 336 5.21 -1.35 14.18
CA GLY A 336 4.34 -1.66 15.31
C GLY A 336 4.91 -1.26 16.66
N MET A 337 4.05 -0.77 17.55
CA MET A 337 4.44 -0.50 18.94
C MET A 337 4.68 -1.79 19.72
N THR A 338 4.01 -2.88 19.35
CA THR A 338 4.19 -4.20 20.00
C THR A 338 5.63 -4.70 19.85
N ASP A 339 6.25 -4.45 18.71
CA ASP A 339 7.64 -4.81 18.42
C ASP A 339 8.60 -4.03 19.32
N ILE A 340 8.35 -2.73 19.56
CA ILE A 340 9.13 -1.92 20.52
C ILE A 340 9.08 -2.53 21.92
N ILE A 341 7.88 -2.88 22.38
CA ILE A 341 7.68 -3.43 23.73
C ILE A 341 8.38 -4.78 23.86
N THR A 342 8.13 -5.71 22.93
CA THR A 342 8.68 -7.07 22.97
C THR A 342 10.20 -7.09 22.82
N ASN A 343 10.77 -6.29 21.93
CA ASN A 343 12.22 -6.14 21.77
C ASN A 343 12.88 -5.55 23.03
N THR A 344 12.23 -4.57 23.67
CA THR A 344 12.72 -3.99 24.94
C THR A 344 12.68 -5.03 26.07
N LEU A 345 11.62 -5.83 26.15
CA LEU A 345 11.50 -6.95 27.10
C LEU A 345 12.60 -8.00 26.85
N GLY A 346 12.85 -8.37 25.59
CA GLY A 346 13.93 -9.26 25.18
C GLY A 346 15.30 -8.77 25.66
N THR A 347 15.57 -7.47 25.53
CA THR A 347 16.79 -6.85 26.07
C THR A 347 16.87 -7.04 27.59
N GLY A 348 15.77 -6.81 28.31
CA GLY A 348 15.69 -7.04 29.76
C GLY A 348 15.94 -8.51 30.15
N VAL A 349 15.38 -9.46 29.42
CA VAL A 349 15.63 -10.90 29.62
C VAL A 349 17.12 -11.22 29.41
N GLY A 350 17.76 -10.64 28.39
CA GLY A 350 19.20 -10.78 28.18
C GLY A 350 20.03 -10.29 29.38
N VAL A 351 19.66 -9.14 29.96
CA VAL A 351 20.29 -8.63 31.19
C VAL A 351 20.11 -9.62 32.35
N MET A 352 18.89 -10.12 32.56
CA MET A 352 18.61 -11.10 33.62
C MET A 352 19.43 -12.38 33.46
N LEU A 353 19.52 -12.92 32.24
CA LEU A 353 20.32 -14.10 31.93
C LEU A 353 21.80 -13.88 32.21
N TRP A 354 22.34 -12.70 31.92
CA TRP A 354 23.73 -12.38 32.28
C TRP A 354 23.91 -12.41 33.80
N THR A 355 22.98 -11.83 34.56
CA THR A 355 23.05 -11.80 36.03
C THR A 355 22.79 -13.15 36.71
N TRP A 356 22.35 -14.17 35.95
CA TRP A 356 22.01 -15.46 36.50
C TRP A 356 23.23 -16.17 37.12
N GLN A 357 23.04 -16.75 38.32
CA GLN A 357 24.14 -17.32 39.13
C GLN A 357 25.03 -18.33 38.40
N PRO A 358 24.51 -19.27 37.60
CA PRO A 358 25.34 -20.18 36.82
C PRO A 358 26.25 -19.46 35.81
N VAL A 359 25.72 -18.43 35.13
CA VAL A 359 26.47 -17.61 34.17
C VAL A 359 27.53 -16.80 34.89
N GLN A 360 27.19 -16.14 36.01
CA GLN A 360 28.15 -15.38 36.81
C GLN A 360 29.26 -16.25 37.38
N SER A 361 28.96 -17.49 37.78
CA SER A 361 29.95 -18.46 38.24
C SER A 361 30.95 -18.81 37.14
N LEU A 362 30.46 -19.02 35.92
CA LEU A 362 31.29 -19.27 34.74
C LEU A 362 32.13 -18.05 34.36
N VAL A 363 31.55 -16.85 34.38
CA VAL A 363 32.27 -15.58 34.18
C VAL A 363 33.39 -15.41 35.22
N ALA A 364 33.15 -15.73 36.49
CA ALA A 364 34.15 -15.64 37.55
C ALA A 364 35.32 -16.61 37.32
N ARG A 365 35.04 -17.84 36.86
CA ARG A 365 36.08 -18.81 36.47
C ARG A 365 36.98 -18.25 35.36
N PHE A 366 36.38 -17.72 34.29
CA PHE A 366 37.13 -17.11 33.19
C PHE A 366 37.99 -15.92 33.63
N LYS A 367 37.51 -15.08 34.56
CA LYS A 367 38.30 -13.97 35.12
C LYS A 367 39.51 -14.46 35.91
N LYS A 368 39.37 -15.57 36.64
CA LYS A 368 40.44 -16.20 37.41
C LYS A 368 41.51 -16.79 36.50
N GLU A 369 41.11 -17.49 35.44
CA GLU A 369 42.02 -18.12 34.46
C GLU A 369 42.78 -17.10 33.61
N THR A 370 42.17 -15.96 33.30
CA THR A 370 42.79 -14.89 32.48
C THR A 370 43.66 -13.92 33.27
N GLY A 371 44.01 -14.24 34.52
CA GLY A 371 44.99 -13.49 35.31
C GLY A 371 44.48 -12.17 35.90
N GLN A 372 43.17 -11.92 35.92
CA GLN A 372 42.60 -10.73 36.58
C GLN A 372 42.21 -10.97 38.04
N GLY A 373 42.68 -12.08 38.62
CA GLY A 373 42.55 -12.40 40.04
C GLY A 373 43.81 -12.13 40.84
N VAL A 374 44.37 -10.91 40.78
CA VAL A 374 45.24 -10.39 41.85
C VAL A 374 45.05 -8.87 41.95
N ALA A 375 44.11 -8.46 42.79
CA ALA A 375 44.24 -7.28 43.66
C ALA A 375 43.17 -7.44 44.75
N SER A 376 43.65 -7.54 45.97
CA SER A 376 42.96 -7.61 47.27
C SER A 376 41.76 -6.68 47.40
#